data_AF-A0A7W0JV91-F1
#
_entry.id   AF-A0A7W0JV91-F1
#
_cell.length_a   1.000
_cell.length_b   1.000
_cell.length_c   1.000
_cell.angle_alpha   90.00
_cell.angle_beta   90.00
_cell.angle_gamma   90.00
#
_symmetry.space_group_name_H-M   'P 1'
#
loop_
_entity.id
_entity.type
_entity.pdbx_description
1 polymer ?
#
loop_
_entity_poly.entity_id
_entity_poly.type
_entity_poly.pdbx_seq_one_letter_code
_entity_poly.pdbx_strand_id
1 'polypeptide(L)' 'NDKKLTIFTSNYLDVPRIESAQEPEIASRTFSKKGSSERIREVTTLEERIGTRLRSRLYEMCNAVVIEGEDYRKNQDRRR' A
#
# COMPACT_ATOMS: atom_id res chain seq x y z
N ASN A 1 -4.80 15.53 29.91
CA ASN A 1 -4.65 14.19 29.27
C ASN A 1 -3.48 14.31 28.31
N ASP A 2 -2.27 14.16 28.85
CA ASP A 2 -1.01 14.50 28.16
C ASP A 2 -0.32 13.27 27.56
N LYS A 3 -1.00 12.12 27.57
CA LYS A 3 -0.56 10.87 26.96
C LYS A 3 -1.40 10.56 25.72
N LYS A 4 -1.34 11.44 24.72
CA LYS A 4 -2.02 11.20 23.43
C LYS A 4 -1.09 10.39 22.53
N LEU A 5 -1.51 9.18 22.17
CA LEU A 5 -0.87 8.37 21.14
C LEU A 5 -1.57 8.64 19.80
N THR A 6 -0.82 9.10 18.80
CA THR A 6 -1.32 9.27 17.43
C THR A 6 -0.92 8.06 16.61
N ILE A 7 -1.91 7.41 15.98
CA ILE A 7 -1.69 6.23 15.14
C ILE A 7 -2.04 6.60 13.69
N PHE A 8 -1.12 6.29 12.78
CA PHE A 8 -1.36 6.37 11.34
C PHE A 8 -1.43 4.94 10.80
N THR A 9 -2.39 4.69 9.90
CA THR A 9 -2.52 3.41 9.21
C THR A 9 -2.59 3.64 7.71
N SER A 10 -1.92 2.78 6.95
CA SER A 10 -1.86 2.84 5.51
C SER A 10 -1.84 1.42 4.95
N ASN A 11 -2.48 1.23 3.80
CA ASN A 11 -2.42 -0.01 3.04
C ASN A 11 -1.37 0.03 1.92
N TYR A 12 -0.56 1.10 1.87
CA TYR A 12 0.54 1.24 0.93
C TYR A 12 1.83 0.72 1.55
N LEU A 13 2.62 0.01 0.75
CA LEU A 13 3.93 -0.49 1.15
C LEU A 13 4.96 0.65 1.08
N ASP A 14 5.91 0.65 2.02
CA ASP A 14 7.03 1.60 2.02
C ASP A 14 8.10 1.24 0.99
N VAL A 15 8.25 -0.05 0.70
CA VAL A 15 9.13 -0.53 -0.36
C VAL A 15 8.32 -0.76 -1.62
N PRO A 16 8.82 -0.33 -2.80
CA PRO A 16 8.21 -0.74 -4.05
C PRO A 16 8.27 -2.26 -4.11
N ARG A 17 7.14 -2.90 -4.39
CA ARG A 17 7.14 -4.28 -4.87
C ARG A 17 7.75 -4.22 -6.27
N ILE A 18 9.07 -4.19 -6.33
CA ILE A 18 9.81 -4.55 -7.52
C ILE A 18 9.49 -6.03 -7.66
N GLU A 19 8.45 -6.35 -8.42
CA GLU A 19 8.29 -7.69 -8.96
C GLU A 19 9.67 -8.02 -9.53
N SER A 20 10.33 -8.99 -8.88
CA SER A 20 11.65 -9.53 -9.22
C SER A 20 11.95 -9.29 -10.69
N ALA A 21 13.04 -8.57 -10.98
CA ALA A 21 13.51 -8.23 -12.32
C ALA A 21 13.45 -9.42 -13.30
N GLN A 22 12.27 -9.67 -13.85
CA GLN A 22 12.02 -10.49 -15.02
C GLN A 22 11.69 -9.48 -16.11
N GLU A 23 12.53 -9.53 -17.13
CA GLU A 23 12.68 -8.60 -18.23
C GLU A 23 11.36 -8.22 -18.93
N PRO A 24 11.34 -7.07 -19.63
CA PRO A 24 10.16 -6.58 -20.32
C PRO A 24 9.97 -7.37 -21.63
N GLU A 25 9.14 -8.42 -21.59
CA GLU A 25 8.66 -9.06 -22.81
C GLU A 25 7.37 -8.39 -23.30
N ILE A 26 7.51 -7.84 -24.51
CA ILE A 26 6.57 -7.06 -25.30
C ILE A 26 5.28 -7.85 -25.56
N ALA A 27 4.13 -7.19 -25.39
CA ALA A 27 2.95 -7.22 -26.27
C ALA A 27 1.62 -7.23 -25.49
N SER A 28 0.96 -6.08 -25.53
CA SER A 28 -0.45 -5.96 -25.92
C SER A 28 -1.33 -7.20 -25.75
N ARG A 29 -2.23 -7.19 -24.76
CA ARG A 29 -3.55 -7.81 -24.88
C ARG A 29 -4.53 -7.27 -23.83
N THR A 30 -5.46 -6.48 -24.35
CA THR A 30 -6.77 -6.08 -23.80
C THR A 30 -6.79 -5.24 -22.52
N PHE A 31 -7.08 -3.95 -22.70
CA PHE A 31 -7.45 -2.97 -21.68
C PHE A 31 -8.75 -3.37 -20.96
N SER A 32 -8.69 -4.33 -20.04
CA SER A 32 -9.71 -4.48 -19.00
C SER A 32 -9.51 -3.35 -17.98
N LYS A 33 -10.29 -2.27 -18.17
CA LYS A 33 -10.32 -1.05 -17.34
C LYS A 33 -10.50 -1.31 -15.82
N LYS A 34 -10.88 -2.53 -15.43
CA LYS A 34 -11.08 -2.97 -14.05
C LYS A 34 -9.81 -3.50 -13.36
N GLY A 35 -8.85 -4.05 -14.09
CA GLY A 35 -7.61 -4.61 -13.53
C GLY A 35 -6.48 -3.59 -13.34
N SER A 36 -6.59 -2.42 -13.98
CA SER A 36 -5.55 -1.38 -13.91
C SER A 36 -5.50 -0.69 -12.55
N SER A 37 -6.65 -0.40 -11.93
CA SER A 37 -6.68 0.27 -10.62
C SER A 37 -6.13 -0.57 -9.48
N GLU A 38 -6.28 -1.89 -9.57
CA GLU A 38 -5.79 -2.84 -8.56
C GLU A 38 -4.27 -2.96 -8.66
N ARG A 39 -3.72 -3.14 -9.87
CA ARG A 39 -2.27 -3.09 -10.11
C ARG A 39 -1.64 -1.75 -9.74
N ILE A 40 -2.31 -0.63 -10.00
CA ILE A 40 -1.80 0.69 -9.60
C ILE A 40 -1.67 0.78 -8.07
N ARG A 41 -2.60 0.19 -7.31
CA ARG A 41 -2.48 0.15 -5.84
C ARG A 41 -1.34 -0.77 -5.36
N GLU A 42 -1.06 -1.83 -6.10
CA GLU A 42 0.02 -2.77 -5.79
C GLU A 42 1.41 -2.20 -6.13
N VAL A 43 1.49 -1.34 -7.14
CA VAL A 43 2.75 -0.76 -7.63
C VAL A 43 3.09 0.58 -6.96
N THR A 44 2.09 1.36 -6.54
CA THR A 44 2.33 2.68 -5.92
C THR A 44 2.79 2.53 -4.47
N THR A 45 3.93 3.14 -4.15
CA THR A 45 4.48 3.16 -2.79
C THR A 45 3.84 4.24 -1.93
N LEU A 46 3.98 4.13 -0.61
CA LEU A 46 3.57 5.20 0.29
C LEU A 46 4.28 6.51 -0.05
N GLU A 47 5.58 6.45 -0.36
CA GLU A 47 6.39 7.60 -0.73
C GLU A 47 5.85 8.35 -1.96
N GLU A 48 5.42 7.64 -2.99
CA GLU A 48 4.82 8.24 -4.19
C GLU A 48 3.50 8.95 -3.86
N ARG A 49 2.76 8.48 -2.84
CA ARG A 49 1.46 9.04 -2.49
C ARG A 49 1.52 10.25 -1.56
N ILE A 50 2.43 10.26 -0.58
CA ILE A 50 2.55 11.36 0.40
C ILE A 50 3.76 12.26 0.12
N GLY A 51 4.64 11.86 -0.79
CA GLY A 51 5.88 12.55 -1.11
C GLY A 51 7.03 12.23 -0.16
N THR A 52 8.25 12.39 -0.68
CA THR A 52 9.53 12.13 0.00
C THR A 52 9.65 12.81 1.35
N ARG A 53 9.23 14.09 1.45
CA ARG A 53 9.35 14.89 2.67
C ARG A 53 8.50 14.34 3.83
N LEU A 54 7.24 13.99 3.57
CA LEU A 54 6.36 13.43 4.60
C LEU A 54 6.81 12.02 4.99
N ARG A 55 7.21 11.21 4.01
CA ARG A 55 7.75 9.86 4.25
C ARG A 55 8.99 9.89 5.12
N SER A 56 9.96 10.78 4.84
CA SER A 56 11.17 10.94 5.67
C SER A 56 10.82 11.33 7.12
N ARG A 57 9.86 12.24 7.29
CA ARG A 57 9.46 12.68 8.64
C ARG A 57 8.80 11.56 9.43
N LEU A 58 7.94 10.76 8.80
CA LEU A 58 7.32 9.60 9.44
C LEU A 58 8.37 8.55 9.80
N TYR A 59 9.33 8.29 8.91
CA TYR A 59 10.38 7.31 9.16
C TYR A 59 11.27 7.66 10.35
N GLU A 60 11.58 8.94 10.54
CA GLU A 60 12.39 9.41 11.69
C GLU A 60 11.61 9.49 13.00
N MET A 61 10.31 9.82 12.93
CA MET A 61 9.51 10.14 14.12
C MET A 61 8.64 9.01 14.62
N CYS A 62 8.31 8.05 13.75
CA CYS A 62 7.33 7.01 14.04
C CYS A 62 8.00 5.64 14.00
N ASN A 63 7.41 4.70 14.76
CA ASN A 63 7.79 3.30 14.70
C ASN A 63 6.88 2.57 13.69
N ALA A 64 7.46 1.86 12.73
CA ALA A 64 6.72 1.12 11.72
C ALA A 64 6.35 -0.27 12.25
N VAL A 65 5.06 -0.61 12.22
CA VAL A 65 4.53 -1.92 12.63
C VAL A 65 3.78 -2.51 11.45
N VAL A 66 4.27 -3.64 10.93
CA VAL A 66 3.62 -4.37 9.81
C VAL A 66 2.45 -5.17 10.37
N ILE A 67 1.27 -5.00 9.76
CA ILE A 67 0.05 -5.71 10.11
C ILE A 67 -0.37 -6.55 8.90
N GLU A 68 -0.35 -7.87 9.06
CA GLU A 68 -0.80 -8.82 8.04
C GLU A 68 -2.14 -9.44 8.46
N GLY A 69 -3.05 -9.60 7.50
CA GLY A 69 -4.36 -10.21 7.76
C GLY A 69 -5.35 -9.95 6.62
N GLU A 70 -6.38 -10.79 6.56
CA GLU A 70 -7.50 -10.61 5.63
C GLU A 70 -8.36 -9.40 6.02
N ASP A 71 -9.00 -8.75 5.03
CA ASP A 71 -9.92 -7.64 5.32
C ASP A 71 -11.15 -8.14 6.08
N TYR A 72 -11.15 -7.89 7.39
CA TYR A 72 -12.23 -8.27 8.29
C TYR A 72 -13.61 -7.72 7.86
N ARG A 73 -13.66 -6.56 7.19
CA ARG A 73 -14.91 -5.94 6.75
C ARG A 73 -15.62 -6.79 5.69
N LYS A 74 -14.85 -7.45 4.81
CA LYS A 74 -15.40 -8.32 3.75
C LYS A 74 -15.95 -9.62 4.32
N ASN A 75 -15.38 -10.13 5.40
CA ASN A 75 -15.77 -11.40 6.00
C ASN A 75 -16.98 -11.29 6.96
N GLN A 76 -17.24 -10.10 7.51
CA GLN A 76 -18.42 -9.83 8.35
C GLN A 76 -19.72 -9.81 7.55
N ASP A 77 -19.70 -9.25 6.33
CA ASP A 77 -20.87 -9.15 5.46
C ASP A 77 -21.35 -10.53 4.99
N ARG A 78 -20.45 -11.51 4.86
CA ARG A 78 -20.77 -12.89 4.49
C ARG A 78 -21.40 -13.71 5.63
N ARG A 79 -21.38 -13.22 6.87
CA ARG A 79 -21.88 -13.92 8.06
C ARG A 79 -23.23 -13.41 8.57
N ARG A 80 -23.86 -12.45 7.89
CA ARG A 80 -25.22 -11.98 8.19
C ARG A 80 -26.24 -12.57 7.23
#